data_AF-A0A931AGD0-F1
#
_entry.id   AF-A0A931AGD0-F1
#
_cell.length_a   1.000
_cell.length_b   1.000
_cell.length_c   1.000
_cell.angle_alpha   90.00
_cell.angle_beta   90.00
_cell.angle_gamma   90.00
#
_symmetry.space_group_name_H-M   'P 1'
#
loop_
_entity.id
_entity.type
_entity.pdbx_description
1 polymer ?
#
loop_
_entity_poly.entity_id
_entity_poly.type
_entity_poly.pdbx_seq_one_letter_code
_entity_poly.pdbx_strand_id
1 'polypeptide(L)'
;MPRYRKHQRLLAITAVLISAAGGVAACGGGGSGDGTVTLTFWTHTHPPMIDLNKKLIAEYEAKNPKVKIEYQTIPNTEFGTKMLTSLSTGAGPDIINMDDNALRGEYIPKNLVAPVDPAAFGKSSPADLESGYVPGTLDGAKDAKGTLYGVPSEFNGTAFAINTKHFEDAGLDPDQPPKTWQEVIEAGKALNQAGHKQAFNFLYLHSGWYGQWFQTLTNQTGGAILSPDGKAPALQSPGTKQALDLWVELARTSGIADPKTSSRDATVPFQDLAGGTQSMAVVYPWAMEQIRQSNPDTYKDLAVVPLPQANPDKPVSRVYGYFWAVSKASEQQAEAWKFVSYLASQHDRWLSDVNFVQPVTGWQDSAPAKKIPSIDVIADAYAQGRYDQVGPHWNEVLDIVRKAVDEAVFDGKPVDTVLSEADAAVQRSLS
;
A
#
# COMPACT_ATOMS: atom_id res chain seq x y z
N MET A 1 47.02 45.96 17.65
CA MET A 1 46.16 45.29 18.65
C MET A 1 45.07 44.50 17.92
N PRO A 2 44.68 43.30 18.38
CA PRO A 2 45.32 42.09 17.88
C PRO A 2 44.38 40.96 17.38
N ARG A 3 45.02 40.13 16.54
CA ARG A 3 44.79 38.72 16.17
C ARG A 3 43.89 37.89 17.10
N TYR A 4 42.86 37.27 16.52
CA TYR A 4 42.15 36.12 17.11
C TYR A 4 43.05 34.87 17.08
N ARG A 5 43.39 34.36 18.27
CA ARG A 5 44.15 33.12 18.48
C ARG A 5 43.18 31.93 18.60
N LYS A 6 43.54 30.83 17.90
CA LYS A 6 43.01 29.48 18.11
C LYS A 6 43.27 29.02 19.54
N HIS A 7 42.25 28.51 20.21
CA HIS A 7 42.42 27.62 21.37
C HIS A 7 41.65 26.32 21.12
N GLN A 8 42.42 25.26 20.87
CA GLN A 8 41.98 23.88 21.01
C GLN A 8 41.63 23.64 22.48
N ARG A 9 40.47 23.04 22.75
CA ARG A 9 40.18 22.40 24.03
C ARG A 9 39.82 20.94 23.73
N LEU A 10 40.74 20.05 24.10
CA LEU A 10 40.48 18.63 24.33
C LEU A 10 39.34 18.51 25.35
N LEU A 11 38.27 17.80 25.01
CA LEU A 11 37.42 17.17 26.01
C LEU A 11 37.83 15.71 26.15
N ALA A 12 38.29 15.38 27.35
CA ALA A 12 38.57 14.02 27.78
C ALA A 12 37.25 13.25 27.92
N ILE A 13 37.15 12.10 27.26
CA ILE A 13 36.07 11.13 27.45
C ILE A 13 36.44 10.31 28.69
N THR A 14 35.73 10.53 29.79
CA THR A 14 35.80 9.64 30.96
C THR A 14 34.73 8.56 30.80
N ALA A 15 35.18 7.35 30.48
CA ALA A 15 34.35 6.15 30.53
C ALA A 15 34.03 5.82 31.99
N VAL A 16 32.75 5.84 32.35
CA VAL A 16 32.24 5.30 33.61
C VAL A 16 31.52 4.00 33.29
N LEU A 17 32.22 2.90 33.56
CA LEU A 17 31.64 1.56 33.69
C LEU A 17 30.87 1.50 35.01
N ILE A 18 29.54 1.50 34.95
CA ILE A 18 28.70 1.06 36.07
C ILE A 18 28.08 -0.28 35.66
N SER A 19 28.68 -1.33 36.18
CA SER A 19 28.11 -2.66 36.28
C SER A 19 26.98 -2.61 37.32
N ALA A 20 25.74 -2.67 36.87
CA ALA A 20 24.59 -2.98 37.71
C ALA A 20 23.87 -4.20 37.12
N ALA A 21 24.29 -5.38 37.59
CA ALA A 21 23.48 -6.58 37.50
C ALA A 21 22.27 -6.42 38.44
N GLY A 22 21.06 -6.57 37.92
CA GLY A 22 19.85 -6.64 38.74
C GLY A 22 18.58 -6.24 38.00
N GLY A 23 17.86 -7.22 37.48
CA GLY A 23 16.42 -7.10 37.19
C GLY A 23 16.04 -6.68 35.77
N VAL A 24 16.34 -7.51 34.77
CA VAL A 24 15.51 -7.56 33.56
C VAL A 24 14.16 -8.12 34.00
N ALA A 25 13.17 -7.26 34.20
CA ALA A 25 11.79 -7.68 34.31
C ALA A 25 11.35 -8.18 32.93
N ALA A 26 11.54 -9.48 32.71
CA ALA A 26 10.81 -10.23 31.71
C ALA A 26 9.32 -10.12 32.09
N CYS A 27 8.57 -9.25 31.42
CA CYS A 27 7.12 -9.34 31.41
C CYS A 27 6.75 -10.50 30.48
N GLY A 28 6.98 -11.73 30.99
CA GLY A 28 6.23 -12.88 30.52
C GLY A 28 4.77 -12.64 30.86
N GLY A 29 3.88 -12.97 29.91
CA GLY A 29 2.44 -12.96 30.09
C GLY A 29 2.06 -13.85 31.28
N GLY A 30 1.98 -13.24 32.46
CA GLY A 30 1.30 -13.81 33.60
C GLY A 30 -0.16 -13.44 33.47
N GLY A 31 -1.01 -14.41 33.15
CA GLY A 31 -2.45 -14.26 33.35
C GLY A 31 -2.69 -13.73 34.75
N SER A 32 -3.34 -12.57 34.86
CA SER A 32 -3.77 -12.04 36.14
C SER A 32 -4.71 -13.05 36.79
N GLY A 33 -4.54 -13.29 38.09
CA GLY A 33 -5.24 -14.32 38.87
C GLY A 33 -6.77 -14.15 38.97
N ASP A 34 -7.38 -13.31 38.15
CA ASP A 34 -8.82 -13.09 38.01
C ASP A 34 -9.41 -13.68 36.69
N GLY A 35 -8.56 -14.20 35.80
CA GLY A 35 -8.97 -14.74 34.50
C GLY A 35 -9.19 -13.68 33.42
N THR A 36 -8.59 -12.49 33.57
CA THR A 36 -8.55 -11.45 32.53
C THR A 36 -7.56 -11.83 31.43
N VAL A 37 -7.97 -11.70 30.17
CA VAL A 37 -7.15 -11.86 28.96
C VAL A 37 -6.71 -10.48 28.49
N THR A 38 -5.41 -10.24 28.41
CA THR A 38 -4.85 -9.04 27.80
C THR A 38 -4.41 -9.35 26.38
N LEU A 39 -4.89 -8.58 25.42
CA LEU A 39 -4.48 -8.60 24.02
C LEU A 39 -3.68 -7.35 23.69
N THR A 40 -2.57 -7.52 22.99
CA THR A 40 -1.79 -6.43 22.42
C THR A 40 -2.12 -6.25 20.94
N PHE A 41 -2.43 -5.03 20.52
CA PHE A 41 -2.87 -4.72 19.15
C PHE A 41 -2.03 -3.59 18.56
N TRP A 42 -1.31 -3.87 17.48
CA TRP A 42 -0.48 -2.86 16.79
C TRP A 42 -1.01 -2.52 15.40
N THR A 43 -1.05 -1.22 15.09
CA THR A 43 -1.39 -0.71 13.75
C THR A 43 -0.38 0.33 13.28
N HIS A 44 -0.41 0.59 11.97
CA HIS A 44 0.29 1.74 11.43
C HIS A 44 -0.40 3.06 11.85
N THR A 45 0.22 4.20 11.56
CA THR A 45 -0.32 5.52 11.92
C THR A 45 -1.26 6.05 10.83
N HIS A 46 -2.55 6.17 11.17
CA HIS A 46 -3.54 6.93 10.42
C HIS A 46 -4.56 7.54 11.42
N PRO A 47 -4.59 8.87 11.64
CA PRO A 47 -5.33 9.46 12.76
C PRO A 47 -6.82 9.08 12.84
N PRO A 48 -7.62 9.10 11.74
CA PRO A 48 -9.02 8.67 11.79
C PRO A 48 -9.18 7.20 12.24
N MET A 49 -8.31 6.30 11.77
CA MET A 49 -8.28 4.90 12.22
C MET A 49 -7.95 4.79 13.71
N ILE A 50 -6.99 5.58 14.21
CA ILE A 50 -6.59 5.57 15.63
C ILE A 50 -7.78 5.95 16.51
N ASP A 51 -8.53 6.98 16.11
CA ASP A 51 -9.70 7.45 16.85
C ASP A 51 -10.84 6.43 16.82
N LEU A 52 -11.10 5.78 15.67
CA LEU A 52 -12.09 4.72 15.58
C LEU A 52 -11.67 3.49 16.41
N ASN A 53 -10.42 3.05 16.33
CA ASN A 53 -9.91 1.92 17.11
C ASN A 53 -10.09 2.14 18.61
N LYS A 54 -9.74 3.32 19.14
CA LYS A 54 -9.94 3.63 20.57
C LYS A 54 -11.40 3.52 21.00
N LYS A 55 -12.34 3.99 20.16
CA LYS A 55 -13.79 3.86 20.41
C LYS A 55 -14.22 2.39 20.41
N LEU A 56 -13.85 1.65 19.36
CA LEU A 56 -14.21 0.24 19.20
C LEU A 56 -13.63 -0.63 20.33
N ILE A 57 -12.40 -0.36 20.76
CA ILE A 57 -11.77 -1.03 21.90
C ILE A 57 -12.57 -0.79 23.17
N ALA A 58 -12.89 0.47 23.50
CA ALA A 58 -13.66 0.79 24.70
C ALA A 58 -15.06 0.12 24.68
N GLU A 59 -15.72 0.10 23.52
CA GLU A 59 -17.02 -0.58 23.34
C GLU A 59 -16.88 -2.11 23.49
N TYR A 60 -15.80 -2.70 23.00
CA TYR A 60 -15.53 -4.14 23.12
C TYR A 60 -15.23 -4.55 24.56
N GLU A 61 -14.35 -3.82 25.26
CA GLU A 61 -14.02 -4.08 26.67
C GLU A 61 -15.25 -3.92 27.58
N ALA A 62 -16.12 -2.95 27.30
CA ALA A 62 -17.36 -2.78 28.07
C ALA A 62 -18.32 -3.99 27.93
N LYS A 63 -18.33 -4.64 26.77
CA LYS A 63 -19.11 -5.87 26.50
C LYS A 63 -18.40 -7.14 26.97
N ASN A 64 -17.08 -7.09 27.10
CA ASN A 64 -16.21 -8.21 27.45
C ASN A 64 -15.32 -7.82 28.64
N PRO A 65 -15.86 -7.74 29.88
CA PRO A 65 -15.15 -7.16 31.02
C PRO A 65 -13.91 -7.95 31.47
N LYS A 66 -13.72 -9.18 30.96
CA LYS A 66 -12.52 -10.00 31.16
C LYS A 66 -11.48 -9.84 30.05
N VAL A 67 -11.66 -8.91 29.14
CA VAL A 67 -10.71 -8.64 28.05
C VAL A 67 -10.17 -7.22 28.21
N LYS A 68 -8.86 -7.10 28.08
CA LYS A 68 -8.12 -5.83 28.05
C LYS A 68 -7.35 -5.74 26.75
N ILE A 69 -7.36 -4.57 26.11
CA ILE A 69 -6.69 -4.37 24.82
C ILE A 69 -5.68 -3.24 24.94
N GLU A 70 -4.41 -3.59 24.83
CA GLU A 70 -3.28 -2.66 24.79
C GLU A 70 -2.98 -2.27 23.35
N TYR A 71 -3.44 -1.08 22.96
CA TYR A 71 -3.31 -0.56 21.61
C TYR A 71 -2.09 0.34 21.42
N GLN A 72 -1.27 0.04 20.42
CA GLN A 72 -0.08 0.81 20.07
C GLN A 72 -0.03 1.12 18.57
N THR A 73 0.39 2.34 18.23
CA THR A 73 0.64 2.75 16.84
C THR A 73 2.14 2.79 16.57
N ILE A 74 2.56 2.24 15.43
CA ILE A 74 3.94 2.30 14.96
C ILE A 74 3.99 3.16 13.69
N PRO A 75 4.94 4.11 13.55
CA PRO A 75 5.08 4.90 12.34
C PRO A 75 5.22 4.01 11.09
N ASN A 76 4.57 4.38 9.98
CA ASN A 76 4.59 3.59 8.73
C ASN A 76 6.02 3.22 8.28
N THR A 77 6.96 4.14 8.40
CA THR A 77 8.38 3.95 8.02
C THR A 77 9.12 2.93 8.87
N GLU A 78 8.66 2.67 10.09
CA GLU A 78 9.26 1.72 11.03
C GLU A 78 8.47 0.42 11.14
N PHE A 79 7.23 0.41 10.63
CA PHE A 79 6.25 -0.64 10.84
C PHE A 79 6.80 -2.00 10.41
N GLY A 80 7.22 -2.14 9.15
CA GLY A 80 7.71 -3.41 8.60
C GLY A 80 8.87 -4.02 9.40
N THR A 81 9.95 -3.25 9.62
CA THR A 81 11.18 -3.75 10.27
C THR A 81 10.99 -4.07 11.74
N LYS A 82 10.27 -3.21 12.47
CA LYS A 82 10.00 -3.42 13.90
C LYS A 82 9.13 -4.65 14.10
N MET A 83 8.07 -4.78 13.31
CA MET A 83 7.13 -5.88 13.39
C MET A 83 7.80 -7.23 13.11
N LEU A 84 8.59 -7.32 12.04
CA LEU A 84 9.23 -8.57 11.63
C LEU A 84 10.20 -9.07 12.72
N THR A 85 10.99 -8.16 13.29
CA THR A 85 11.92 -8.44 14.39
C THR A 85 11.19 -8.94 15.64
N SER A 86 10.12 -8.24 16.03
CA SER A 86 9.34 -8.59 17.22
C SER A 86 8.65 -9.96 17.07
N LEU A 87 8.05 -10.27 15.93
CA LEU A 87 7.37 -11.55 15.72
C LEU A 87 8.35 -12.70 15.60
N SER A 88 9.50 -12.49 14.95
CA SER A 88 10.54 -13.52 14.84
C SER A 88 11.14 -13.93 16.19
N THR A 89 11.05 -13.06 17.20
CA THR A 89 11.52 -13.34 18.58
C THR A 89 10.38 -13.77 19.52
N GLY A 90 9.14 -13.85 19.03
CA GLY A 90 7.97 -14.20 19.83
C GLY A 90 7.52 -13.10 20.82
N ALA A 91 8.10 -11.91 20.73
CA ALA A 91 7.84 -10.77 21.63
C ALA A 91 6.96 -9.68 20.98
N GLY A 92 6.27 -10.02 19.89
CA GLY A 92 5.37 -9.13 19.17
C GLY A 92 3.94 -9.10 19.72
N PRO A 93 3.08 -8.26 19.14
CA PRO A 93 1.68 -8.15 19.55
C PRO A 93 0.87 -9.40 19.19
N ASP A 94 -0.28 -9.57 19.82
CA ASP A 94 -1.26 -10.62 19.50
C ASP A 94 -1.93 -10.36 18.15
N ILE A 95 -2.25 -9.10 17.86
CA ILE A 95 -2.94 -8.66 16.64
C ILE A 95 -2.14 -7.59 15.94
N ILE A 96 -2.04 -7.70 14.62
CA ILE A 96 -1.26 -6.78 13.79
C ILE A 96 -2.10 -6.37 12.60
N ASN A 97 -2.03 -5.10 12.25
CA ASN A 97 -2.53 -4.59 10.98
C ASN A 97 -1.38 -4.33 10.01
N MET A 98 -1.23 -5.15 8.96
CA MET A 98 -0.10 -5.06 8.03
C MET A 98 -0.55 -5.14 6.57
N ASP A 99 0.25 -4.59 5.67
CA ASP A 99 0.00 -4.67 4.23
C ASP A 99 0.15 -6.10 3.69
N ASP A 100 -0.55 -6.40 2.60
CA ASP A 100 -0.57 -7.72 1.97
C ASP A 100 0.79 -8.15 1.42
N ASN A 101 1.66 -7.21 1.03
CA ASN A 101 2.96 -7.54 0.49
C ASN A 101 3.87 -8.11 1.58
N ALA A 102 3.92 -7.45 2.73
CA ALA A 102 4.62 -7.96 3.90
C ALA A 102 4.01 -9.28 4.37
N LEU A 103 2.68 -9.35 4.50
CA LEU A 103 1.98 -10.54 4.97
C LEU A 103 2.33 -11.79 4.14
N ARG A 104 2.23 -11.70 2.81
CA ARG A 104 2.51 -12.80 1.88
C ARG A 104 4.00 -13.05 1.66
N GLY A 105 4.81 -11.99 1.62
CA GLY A 105 6.25 -12.08 1.32
C GLY A 105 7.10 -12.51 2.50
N GLU A 106 6.71 -12.15 3.73
CA GLU A 106 7.56 -12.31 4.92
C GLU A 106 6.89 -13.14 6.01
N TYR A 107 5.64 -12.84 6.39
CA TYR A 107 5.05 -13.39 7.63
C TYR A 107 4.47 -14.79 7.45
N ILE A 108 3.69 -15.02 6.38
CA ILE A 108 3.14 -16.35 6.08
C ILE A 108 4.28 -17.35 5.79
N PRO A 109 5.28 -17.06 4.92
CA PRO A 109 6.35 -18.02 4.61
C PRO A 109 7.21 -18.36 5.83
N LYS A 110 7.39 -17.41 6.76
CA LYS A 110 8.14 -17.61 8.01
C LYS A 110 7.28 -18.18 9.15
N ASN A 111 6.02 -18.53 8.89
CA ASN A 111 5.08 -19.10 9.87
C ASN A 111 4.92 -18.21 11.13
N LEU A 112 4.86 -16.89 10.92
CA LEU A 112 4.77 -15.89 12.00
C LEU A 112 3.33 -15.52 12.36
N VAL A 113 2.36 -15.87 11.51
CA VAL A 113 0.93 -15.58 11.70
C VAL A 113 0.09 -16.86 11.73
N ALA A 114 -1.00 -16.84 12.49
CA ALA A 114 -1.95 -17.94 12.62
C ALA A 114 -3.00 -17.89 11.50
N PRO A 115 -3.52 -19.04 11.04
CA PRO A 115 -4.69 -19.07 10.17
C PRO A 115 -5.89 -18.38 10.83
N VAL A 116 -6.76 -17.78 10.02
CA VAL A 116 -8.04 -17.22 10.46
C VAL A 116 -8.88 -18.34 11.07
N ASP A 117 -9.48 -18.07 12.25
CA ASP A 117 -10.46 -18.96 12.88
C ASP A 117 -11.88 -18.59 12.41
N PRO A 118 -12.52 -19.38 11.52
CA PRO A 118 -13.87 -19.08 11.03
C PRO A 118 -14.91 -19.08 12.16
N ALA A 119 -14.71 -19.87 13.22
CA ALA A 119 -15.68 -19.97 14.31
C ALA A 119 -15.79 -18.64 15.08
N ALA A 120 -14.69 -17.87 15.19
CA ALA A 120 -14.70 -16.53 15.78
C ALA A 120 -15.58 -15.53 14.99
N PHE A 121 -15.85 -15.81 13.72
CA PHE A 121 -16.75 -15.03 12.84
C PHE A 121 -18.16 -15.64 12.76
N GLY A 122 -18.46 -16.67 13.57
CA GLY A 122 -19.72 -17.40 13.50
C GLY A 122 -19.87 -18.20 12.20
N LYS A 123 -18.75 -18.57 11.57
CA LYS A 123 -18.72 -19.29 10.30
C LYS A 123 -18.37 -20.75 10.50
N SER A 124 -18.99 -21.61 9.69
CA SER A 124 -18.85 -23.06 9.80
C SER A 124 -17.55 -23.60 9.18
N SER A 125 -16.94 -22.83 8.27
CA SER A 125 -15.73 -23.20 7.54
C SER A 125 -15.02 -21.97 6.96
N PRO A 126 -13.75 -22.08 6.52
CA PRO A 126 -13.09 -21.02 5.78
C PRO A 126 -13.87 -20.57 4.54
N ALA A 127 -14.43 -21.51 3.76
CA ALA A 127 -15.22 -21.18 2.57
C ALA A 127 -16.49 -20.36 2.88
N ASP A 128 -17.16 -20.65 4.00
CA ASP A 128 -18.32 -19.87 4.48
C ASP A 128 -17.92 -18.45 4.90
N LEU A 129 -16.75 -18.29 5.53
CA LEU A 129 -16.17 -16.97 5.80
C LEU A 129 -15.84 -16.22 4.52
N GLU A 130 -15.13 -16.85 3.58
CA GLU A 130 -14.71 -16.24 2.31
C GLU A 130 -15.90 -15.79 1.46
N SER A 131 -17.02 -16.52 1.50
CA SER A 131 -18.24 -16.17 0.75
C SER A 131 -18.86 -14.82 1.15
N GLY A 132 -18.50 -14.30 2.32
CA GLY A 132 -18.92 -12.99 2.81
C GLY A 132 -18.12 -11.81 2.24
N TYR A 133 -17.10 -12.07 1.41
CA TYR A 133 -16.25 -11.05 0.81
C TYR A 133 -16.32 -11.07 -0.72
N VAL A 134 -16.02 -9.93 -1.33
CA VAL A 134 -15.90 -9.79 -2.79
C VAL A 134 -14.82 -10.77 -3.29
N PRO A 135 -15.10 -11.58 -4.33
CA PRO A 135 -14.15 -12.56 -4.84
C PRO A 135 -12.76 -11.98 -5.13
N GLY A 136 -11.71 -12.71 -4.76
CA GLY A 136 -10.30 -12.31 -4.97
C GLY A 136 -9.75 -11.35 -3.91
N THR A 137 -10.58 -10.60 -3.18
CA THR A 137 -10.12 -9.58 -2.22
C THR A 137 -9.50 -10.11 -0.92
N LEU A 138 -9.53 -11.44 -0.73
CA LEU A 138 -8.85 -12.12 0.38
C LEU A 138 -7.52 -12.76 -0.04
N ASP A 139 -7.21 -12.80 -1.34
CA ASP A 139 -6.02 -13.50 -1.83
C ASP A 139 -4.72 -12.84 -1.36
N GLY A 140 -4.77 -11.55 -1.00
CA GLY A 140 -3.69 -10.80 -0.35
C GLY A 140 -3.31 -11.31 1.04
N ALA A 141 -4.07 -12.23 1.62
CA ALA A 141 -3.79 -12.83 2.92
C ALA A 141 -3.79 -14.37 2.89
N LYS A 142 -3.67 -14.98 1.70
CA LYS A 142 -3.62 -16.43 1.55
C LYS A 142 -2.20 -16.94 1.31
N ASP A 143 -1.93 -18.17 1.76
CA ASP A 143 -0.75 -18.93 1.32
C ASP A 143 -0.98 -19.58 -0.06
N ALA A 144 0.07 -20.21 -0.60
CA ALA A 144 -0.01 -20.92 -1.88
C ALA A 144 -0.97 -22.14 -1.88
N LYS A 145 -1.46 -22.58 -0.71
CA LYS A 145 -2.45 -23.65 -0.55
C LYS A 145 -3.87 -23.10 -0.40
N GLY A 146 -4.05 -21.78 -0.38
CA GLY A 146 -5.33 -21.11 -0.20
C GLY A 146 -5.75 -20.92 1.25
N THR A 147 -4.90 -21.19 2.23
CA THR A 147 -5.19 -20.97 3.66
C THR A 147 -5.17 -19.48 3.97
N LEU A 148 -6.23 -18.95 4.57
CA LEU A 148 -6.36 -17.53 4.93
C LEU A 148 -5.69 -17.22 6.29
N TYR A 149 -4.88 -16.15 6.34
CA TYR A 149 -4.12 -15.71 7.53
C TYR A 149 -4.47 -14.31 8.02
N GLY A 150 -5.41 -13.63 7.37
CA GLY A 150 -5.84 -12.30 7.76
C GLY A 150 -7.19 -11.92 7.18
N VAL A 151 -7.81 -10.92 7.78
CA VAL A 151 -9.09 -10.33 7.33
C VAL A 151 -8.86 -8.85 6.98
N PRO A 152 -9.38 -8.35 5.85
CA PRO A 152 -9.10 -7.00 5.39
C PRO A 152 -9.65 -5.97 6.36
N SER A 153 -8.77 -5.07 6.79
CA SER A 153 -9.11 -3.84 7.52
C SER A 153 -9.39 -2.66 6.59
N GLU A 154 -8.72 -2.69 5.44
CA GLU A 154 -8.68 -1.64 4.43
C GLU A 154 -8.35 -2.33 3.10
N PHE A 155 -9.11 -2.02 2.07
CA PHE A 155 -8.87 -2.50 0.72
C PHE A 155 -8.85 -1.33 -0.24
N ASN A 156 -7.83 -1.31 -1.10
CA ASN A 156 -7.55 -0.21 -1.99
C ASN A 156 -7.35 -0.71 -3.42
N GLY A 157 -7.72 0.15 -4.35
CA GLY A 157 -7.63 -0.07 -5.78
C GLY A 157 -7.10 1.21 -6.40
N THR A 158 -6.25 1.07 -7.42
CA THR A 158 -5.78 2.22 -8.20
C THR A 158 -6.91 2.74 -9.08
N ALA A 159 -7.11 4.06 -9.04
CA ALA A 159 -7.95 4.78 -9.97
C ALA A 159 -7.13 5.89 -10.64
N PHE A 160 -7.76 6.65 -11.53
CA PHE A 160 -7.18 7.83 -12.15
C PHE A 160 -7.99 9.05 -11.78
N ALA A 161 -7.35 10.20 -11.67
CA ALA A 161 -8.02 11.47 -11.50
C ALA A 161 -7.64 12.41 -12.63
N ILE A 162 -8.61 13.17 -13.11
CA ILE A 162 -8.43 14.28 -14.05
C ILE A 162 -8.85 15.58 -13.39
N ASN A 163 -8.17 16.67 -13.73
CA ASN A 163 -8.62 18.02 -13.43
C ASN A 163 -9.56 18.47 -14.55
N THR A 164 -10.86 18.52 -14.26
CA THR A 164 -11.92 18.79 -15.25
C THR A 164 -11.79 20.19 -15.82
N LYS A 165 -11.40 21.17 -14.99
CA LYS A 165 -11.14 22.53 -15.43
C LYS A 165 -9.98 22.62 -16.43
N HIS A 166 -8.88 21.90 -16.18
CA HIS A 166 -7.76 21.87 -17.13
C HIS A 166 -8.16 21.20 -18.45
N PHE A 167 -9.02 20.17 -18.40
CA PHE A 167 -9.56 19.54 -19.60
C PHE A 167 -10.38 20.54 -20.42
N GLU A 168 -11.31 21.25 -19.79
CA GLU A 168 -12.12 22.30 -20.44
C GLU A 168 -11.25 23.43 -21.03
N ASP A 169 -10.26 23.92 -20.27
CA ASP A 169 -9.32 24.95 -20.71
C ASP A 169 -8.51 24.49 -21.96
N ALA A 170 -8.29 23.17 -22.10
CA ALA A 170 -7.65 22.54 -23.25
C ALA A 170 -8.61 22.11 -24.38
N GLY A 171 -9.91 22.36 -24.24
CA GLY A 171 -10.93 21.93 -25.20
C GLY A 171 -11.21 20.42 -25.22
N LEU A 172 -10.84 19.71 -24.15
CA LEU A 172 -11.15 18.30 -23.92
C LEU A 172 -12.47 18.17 -23.14
N ASP A 173 -13.20 17.08 -23.39
CA ASP A 173 -14.43 16.77 -22.66
C ASP A 173 -14.10 15.95 -21.39
N PRO A 174 -14.32 16.48 -20.17
CA PRO A 174 -14.07 15.74 -18.93
C PRO A 174 -14.98 14.52 -18.74
N ASP A 175 -16.13 14.45 -19.43
CA ASP A 175 -17.03 13.29 -19.39
C ASP A 175 -16.56 12.16 -20.33
N GLN A 176 -15.52 12.41 -21.14
CA GLN A 176 -14.82 11.42 -21.96
C GLN A 176 -13.35 11.31 -21.54
N PRO A 177 -13.07 10.82 -20.31
CA PRO A 177 -11.70 10.69 -19.82
C PRO A 177 -10.90 9.66 -20.65
N PRO A 178 -9.56 9.78 -20.68
CA PRO A 178 -8.71 8.83 -21.38
C PRO A 178 -8.83 7.42 -20.78
N LYS A 179 -9.10 6.44 -21.65
CA LYS A 179 -9.25 5.01 -21.33
C LYS A 179 -7.97 4.22 -21.57
N THR A 180 -7.06 4.76 -22.39
CA THR A 180 -5.77 4.13 -22.70
C THR A 180 -4.61 5.06 -22.38
N TRP A 181 -3.42 4.51 -22.15
CA TRP A 181 -2.23 5.33 -21.93
C TRP A 181 -1.84 6.18 -23.14
N GLN A 182 -2.19 5.74 -24.35
CA GLN A 182 -2.04 6.53 -25.57
C GLN A 182 -2.99 7.73 -25.58
N GLU A 183 -4.24 7.56 -25.15
CA GLU A 183 -5.18 8.67 -24.97
C GLU A 183 -4.70 9.64 -23.86
N VAL A 184 -4.05 9.15 -22.80
CA VAL A 184 -3.38 10.02 -21.80
C VAL A 184 -2.29 10.87 -22.45
N ILE A 185 -1.51 10.31 -23.39
CA ILE A 185 -0.49 11.07 -24.13
C ILE A 185 -1.14 12.12 -25.02
N GLU A 186 -2.22 11.79 -25.71
CA GLU A 186 -2.96 12.73 -26.58
C GLU A 186 -3.57 13.88 -25.77
N ALA A 187 -4.29 13.57 -24.69
CA ALA A 187 -4.83 14.54 -23.76
C ALA A 187 -3.71 15.42 -23.16
N GLY A 188 -2.59 14.80 -22.78
CA GLY A 188 -1.44 15.51 -22.22
C GLY A 188 -0.80 16.50 -23.19
N LYS A 189 -0.76 16.20 -24.49
CA LYS A 189 -0.29 17.14 -25.51
C LYS A 189 -1.23 18.34 -25.65
N ALA A 190 -2.54 18.13 -25.63
CA ALA A 190 -3.53 19.22 -25.67
C ALA A 190 -3.45 20.10 -24.41
N LEU A 191 -3.37 19.49 -23.22
CA LEU A 191 -3.17 20.18 -21.94
C LEU A 191 -1.90 21.03 -21.95
N ASN A 192 -0.79 20.49 -22.46
CA ASN A 192 0.45 21.23 -22.60
C ASN A 192 0.31 22.43 -23.55
N GLN A 193 -0.43 22.30 -24.65
CA GLN A 193 -0.69 23.41 -25.58
C GLN A 193 -1.52 24.52 -24.94
N ALA A 194 -2.47 24.17 -24.07
CA ALA A 194 -3.30 25.09 -23.30
C ALA A 194 -2.56 25.77 -22.12
N GLY A 195 -1.34 25.32 -21.81
CA GLY A 195 -0.49 25.92 -20.78
C GLY A 195 -0.31 25.07 -19.51
N HIS A 196 -1.00 23.94 -19.39
CA HIS A 196 -0.86 22.99 -18.29
C HIS A 196 0.33 22.05 -18.54
N LYS A 197 1.56 22.54 -18.38
CA LYS A 197 2.80 21.88 -18.84
C LYS A 197 3.18 20.55 -18.17
N GLN A 198 2.53 20.22 -17.06
CA GLN A 198 2.70 18.97 -16.32
C GLN A 198 1.38 18.20 -16.41
N ALA A 199 1.16 17.50 -17.52
CA ALA A 199 -0.11 16.80 -17.71
C ALA A 199 -0.21 15.54 -16.83
N PHE A 200 0.82 14.68 -16.85
CA PHE A 200 0.91 13.45 -16.07
C PHE A 200 2.36 13.12 -15.75
N ASN A 201 2.61 12.51 -14.60
CA ASN A 201 3.88 11.88 -14.26
C ASN A 201 3.71 10.76 -13.22
N PHE A 202 4.74 9.92 -13.09
CA PHE A 202 4.81 8.85 -12.10
C PHE A 202 5.32 9.36 -10.74
N LEU A 203 5.02 8.58 -9.71
CA LEU A 203 5.46 8.81 -8.34
C LEU A 203 6.86 8.23 -8.12
N TYR A 204 7.83 9.12 -7.90
CA TYR A 204 9.24 8.77 -7.68
C TYR A 204 9.64 9.14 -6.25
N LEU A 205 9.46 8.20 -5.30
CA LEU A 205 9.77 8.42 -3.88
C LEU A 205 10.72 7.37 -3.30
N HIS A 206 10.34 6.10 -3.34
CA HIS A 206 11.18 4.96 -2.94
C HIS A 206 10.85 3.74 -3.80
N SER A 207 11.65 2.68 -3.69
CA SER A 207 11.56 1.49 -4.56
C SER A 207 10.20 0.80 -4.55
N GLY A 208 9.52 0.77 -3.39
CA GLY A 208 8.12 0.35 -3.31
C GLY A 208 7.21 1.05 -4.34
N TRP A 209 7.25 2.38 -4.46
CA TRP A 209 6.45 3.11 -5.45
C TRP A 209 6.82 2.78 -6.89
N TYR A 210 8.11 2.61 -7.16
CA TYR A 210 8.57 2.18 -8.49
C TYR A 210 8.02 0.80 -8.84
N GLY A 211 8.12 -0.16 -7.92
CA GLY A 211 7.60 -1.50 -8.13
C GLY A 211 6.08 -1.54 -8.26
N GLN A 212 5.32 -0.74 -7.49
CA GLN A 212 3.87 -0.67 -7.63
C GLN A 212 3.45 -0.21 -9.03
N TRP A 213 4.08 0.83 -9.55
CA TRP A 213 3.84 1.31 -10.90
C TRP A 213 4.27 0.30 -11.97
N PHE A 214 5.41 -0.34 -11.77
CA PHE A 214 5.91 -1.31 -12.73
C PHE A 214 5.01 -2.53 -12.79
N GLN A 215 4.51 -2.98 -11.64
CA GLN A 215 3.54 -4.06 -11.54
C GLN A 215 2.20 -3.69 -12.15
N THR A 216 1.75 -2.45 -11.96
CA THR A 216 0.53 -1.95 -12.61
C THR A 216 0.65 -2.09 -14.13
N LEU A 217 1.74 -1.60 -14.73
CA LEU A 217 1.94 -1.68 -16.18
C LEU A 217 2.16 -3.11 -16.67
N THR A 218 2.99 -3.90 -15.99
CA THR A 218 3.24 -5.30 -16.36
C THR A 218 1.98 -6.17 -16.25
N ASN A 219 1.12 -5.93 -15.27
CA ASN A 219 -0.18 -6.60 -15.15
C ASN A 219 -1.10 -6.31 -16.36
N GLN A 220 -1.05 -5.10 -16.91
CA GLN A 220 -1.82 -4.70 -18.09
C GLN A 220 -1.22 -5.21 -19.41
N THR A 221 0.10 -5.32 -19.51
CA THR A 221 0.81 -5.79 -20.72
C THR A 221 1.06 -7.29 -20.74
N GLY A 222 0.68 -8.02 -19.68
CA GLY A 222 0.95 -9.45 -19.52
C GLY A 222 2.41 -9.79 -19.22
N GLY A 223 3.18 -8.82 -18.73
CA GLY A 223 4.53 -9.00 -18.20
C GLY A 223 4.54 -9.48 -16.74
N ALA A 224 5.75 -9.61 -16.19
CA ALA A 224 5.98 -9.99 -14.81
C ALA A 224 7.36 -9.54 -14.32
N ILE A 225 7.54 -9.46 -13.00
CA ILE A 225 8.85 -9.28 -12.36
C ILE A 225 9.44 -10.64 -11.98
N LEU A 226 8.61 -11.53 -11.44
CA LEU A 226 8.95 -12.88 -11.01
C LEU A 226 8.09 -13.93 -11.73
N SER A 227 8.55 -15.18 -11.72
CA SER A 227 7.75 -16.35 -12.06
C SER A 227 6.52 -16.46 -11.15
N PRO A 228 5.47 -17.19 -11.55
CA PRO A 228 4.24 -17.33 -10.74
C PRO A 228 4.45 -17.87 -9.32
N ASP A 229 5.52 -18.64 -9.08
CA ASP A 229 5.90 -19.15 -7.77
C ASP A 229 6.83 -18.22 -6.97
N GLY A 230 7.22 -17.08 -7.54
CA GLY A 230 8.07 -16.07 -6.93
C GLY A 230 9.56 -16.45 -6.84
N LYS A 231 10.00 -17.53 -7.51
CA LYS A 231 11.34 -18.12 -7.30
C LYS A 231 12.35 -17.86 -8.41
N ALA A 232 11.93 -17.32 -9.55
CA ALA A 232 12.79 -16.96 -10.65
C ALA A 232 12.41 -15.57 -11.19
N PRO A 233 13.34 -14.82 -11.79
CA PRO A 233 13.00 -13.58 -12.47
C PRO A 233 12.18 -13.85 -13.74
N ALA A 234 11.37 -12.87 -14.14
CA ALA A 234 10.56 -12.90 -15.36
C ALA A 234 10.62 -11.58 -16.14
N LEU A 235 11.71 -10.82 -15.97
CA LEU A 235 11.80 -9.44 -16.45
C LEU A 235 12.05 -9.34 -17.96
N GLN A 236 12.47 -10.42 -18.62
CA GLN A 236 12.80 -10.45 -20.05
C GLN A 236 11.61 -10.79 -20.96
N SER A 237 10.37 -10.82 -20.44
CA SER A 237 9.20 -11.10 -21.27
C SER A 237 8.84 -9.93 -22.20
N PRO A 238 8.20 -10.18 -23.37
CA PRO A 238 7.71 -9.10 -24.24
C PRO A 238 6.76 -8.13 -23.54
N GLY A 239 5.89 -8.64 -22.64
CA GLY A 239 4.99 -7.80 -21.85
C GLY A 239 5.75 -6.90 -20.88
N THR A 240 6.82 -7.40 -20.25
CA THR A 240 7.66 -6.59 -19.36
C THR A 240 8.40 -5.50 -20.14
N LYS A 241 8.89 -5.81 -21.34
CA LYS A 241 9.48 -4.81 -22.24
C LYS A 241 8.47 -3.72 -22.59
N GLN A 242 7.26 -4.10 -23.00
CA GLN A 242 6.19 -3.14 -23.33
C GLN A 242 5.85 -2.24 -22.14
N ALA A 243 5.81 -2.78 -20.91
CA ALA A 243 5.54 -2.00 -19.71
C ALA A 243 6.63 -0.94 -19.46
N LEU A 244 7.91 -1.31 -19.59
CA LEU A 244 9.02 -0.37 -19.40
C LEU A 244 9.10 0.66 -20.54
N ASP A 245 8.86 0.25 -21.79
CA ASP A 245 8.76 1.17 -22.93
C ASP A 245 7.66 2.21 -22.70
N LEU A 246 6.49 1.80 -22.21
CA LEU A 246 5.37 2.69 -21.92
C LEU A 246 5.69 3.67 -20.79
N TRP A 247 6.39 3.21 -19.75
CA TRP A 247 6.87 4.11 -18.70
C TRP A 247 7.82 5.17 -19.28
N VAL A 248 8.81 4.75 -20.07
CA VAL A 248 9.75 5.67 -20.75
C VAL A 248 8.99 6.66 -21.64
N GLU A 249 7.95 6.21 -22.34
CA GLU A 249 7.14 7.07 -23.21
C GLU A 249 6.40 8.14 -22.41
N LEU A 250 5.64 7.74 -21.39
CA LEU A 250 4.85 8.65 -20.56
C LEU A 250 5.74 9.63 -19.77
N ALA A 251 6.87 9.15 -19.23
CA ALA A 251 7.72 9.96 -18.36
C ALA A 251 8.74 10.84 -19.13
N ARG A 252 9.10 10.49 -20.36
CA ARG A 252 10.21 11.15 -21.07
C ARG A 252 9.96 11.49 -22.53
N THR A 253 9.55 10.55 -23.37
CA THR A 253 9.63 10.77 -24.83
C THR A 253 8.36 11.40 -25.41
N SER A 254 7.20 11.24 -24.76
CA SER A 254 5.93 11.84 -25.20
C SER A 254 5.86 13.36 -24.99
N GLY A 255 6.67 13.88 -24.06
CA GLY A 255 6.71 15.30 -23.70
C GLY A 255 5.51 15.80 -22.89
N ILE A 256 4.72 14.90 -22.28
CA ILE A 256 3.56 15.28 -21.45
C ILE A 256 3.91 15.58 -19.99
N ALA A 257 5.04 15.06 -19.51
CA ALA A 257 5.64 15.44 -18.23
C ALA A 257 6.58 16.64 -18.44
N ASP A 258 6.58 17.60 -17.52
CA ASP A 258 7.51 18.73 -17.51
C ASP A 258 8.91 18.22 -17.06
N PRO A 259 9.94 18.28 -17.92
CA PRO A 259 11.28 17.84 -17.56
C PRO A 259 11.92 18.65 -16.42
N LYS A 260 11.40 19.83 -16.09
CA LYS A 260 11.92 20.68 -15.00
C LYS A 260 11.46 20.23 -13.61
N THR A 261 10.30 19.59 -13.53
CA THR A 261 9.71 19.10 -12.28
C THR A 261 9.76 17.58 -12.17
N SER A 262 9.91 16.89 -13.30
CA SER A 262 10.19 15.45 -13.35
C SER A 262 11.60 15.18 -12.84
N SER A 263 11.68 14.61 -11.64
CA SER A 263 12.94 14.34 -10.95
C SER A 263 13.04 12.88 -10.53
N ARG A 264 14.27 12.35 -10.49
CA ARG A 264 14.58 11.07 -9.82
C ARG A 264 14.27 11.11 -8.33
N ASP A 265 14.24 12.32 -7.77
CA ASP A 265 14.01 12.59 -6.36
C ASP A 265 12.67 13.31 -6.16
N ALA A 266 11.76 12.63 -5.47
CA ALA A 266 10.55 13.16 -4.82
C ALA A 266 9.53 13.88 -5.73
N THR A 267 9.09 13.22 -6.81
CA THR A 267 7.85 13.63 -7.50
C THR A 267 6.64 13.02 -6.78
N VAL A 268 5.67 13.82 -6.35
CA VAL A 268 4.45 13.34 -5.65
C VAL A 268 3.19 13.78 -6.41
N PRO A 269 2.79 13.04 -7.46
CA PRO A 269 1.87 13.58 -8.46
C PRO A 269 0.46 13.89 -7.95
N PHE A 270 0.00 13.21 -6.90
CA PHE A 270 -1.29 13.52 -6.27
C PHE A 270 -1.23 14.79 -5.40
N GLN A 271 -0.06 15.17 -4.87
CA GLN A 271 0.14 16.48 -4.22
C GLN A 271 0.25 17.58 -5.27
N ASP A 272 0.89 17.31 -6.40
CA ASP A 272 0.93 18.22 -7.55
C ASP A 272 -0.47 18.43 -8.14
N LEU A 273 -1.29 17.38 -8.18
CA LEU A 273 -2.71 17.48 -8.53
C LEU A 273 -3.46 18.35 -7.51
N ALA A 274 -3.22 18.18 -6.20
CA ALA A 274 -3.80 19.05 -5.17
C ALA A 274 -3.44 20.52 -5.36
N GLY A 275 -2.18 20.78 -5.72
CA GLY A 275 -1.66 22.12 -6.01
C GLY A 275 -2.13 22.71 -7.35
N GLY A 276 -2.83 21.94 -8.19
CA GLY A 276 -3.24 22.35 -9.52
C GLY A 276 -2.08 22.47 -10.52
N THR A 277 -0.90 21.96 -10.19
CA THR A 277 0.26 21.97 -11.10
C THR A 277 0.21 20.78 -12.05
N GLN A 278 -0.37 19.65 -11.62
CA GLN A 278 -0.59 18.47 -12.46
C GLN A 278 -2.06 18.33 -12.88
N SER A 279 -2.30 17.83 -14.10
CA SER A 279 -3.67 17.73 -14.66
C SER A 279 -4.30 16.35 -14.54
N MET A 280 -3.49 15.30 -14.48
CA MET A 280 -3.92 13.91 -14.39
C MET A 280 -3.00 13.13 -13.47
N ALA A 281 -3.53 12.25 -12.62
CA ALA A 281 -2.70 11.41 -11.76
C ALA A 281 -3.37 10.06 -11.48
N VAL A 282 -2.60 9.01 -11.25
CA VAL A 282 -3.13 7.85 -10.52
C VAL A 282 -3.32 8.25 -9.08
N VAL A 283 -4.48 7.87 -8.55
CA VAL A 283 -4.93 8.21 -7.21
C VAL A 283 -5.45 6.98 -6.48
N TYR A 284 -5.59 7.16 -5.19
CA TYR A 284 -6.08 6.18 -4.23
C TYR A 284 -7.15 6.85 -3.36
N PRO A 285 -8.06 6.08 -2.74
CA PRO A 285 -9.07 6.66 -1.84
C PRO A 285 -8.47 7.58 -0.77
N TRP A 286 -7.39 7.16 -0.10
CA TRP A 286 -6.69 7.97 0.90
C TRP A 286 -6.04 9.23 0.31
N ALA A 287 -5.56 9.18 -0.93
CA ALA A 287 -4.93 10.32 -1.59
C ALA A 287 -5.98 11.38 -1.94
N MET A 288 -7.14 10.96 -2.44
CA MET A 288 -8.26 11.88 -2.73
C MET A 288 -8.77 12.56 -1.46
N GLU A 289 -8.85 11.84 -0.34
CA GLU A 289 -9.21 12.43 0.94
C GLU A 289 -8.15 13.44 1.42
N GLN A 290 -6.87 13.14 1.25
CA GLN A 290 -5.79 14.08 1.56
C GLN A 290 -5.86 15.34 0.70
N ILE A 291 -6.20 15.22 -0.59
CA ILE A 291 -6.43 16.37 -1.49
C ILE A 291 -7.64 17.18 -0.99
N ARG A 292 -8.76 16.53 -0.66
CA ARG A 292 -9.97 17.20 -0.14
C ARG A 292 -9.69 18.03 1.12
N GLN A 293 -8.87 17.50 2.02
CA GLN A 293 -8.50 18.18 3.27
C GLN A 293 -7.51 19.32 3.05
N SER A 294 -6.52 19.13 2.16
CA SER A 294 -5.43 20.09 1.96
C SER A 294 -5.79 21.21 0.98
N ASN A 295 -6.57 20.92 -0.06
CA ASN A 295 -7.03 21.88 -1.05
C ASN A 295 -8.45 21.56 -1.56
N PRO A 296 -9.49 21.96 -0.81
CA PRO A 296 -10.88 21.69 -1.17
C PRO A 296 -11.33 22.41 -2.45
N ASP A 297 -10.67 23.52 -2.80
CA ASP A 297 -10.96 24.24 -4.04
C ASP A 297 -10.52 23.46 -5.27
N THR A 298 -9.31 22.89 -5.28
CA THR A 298 -8.91 22.02 -6.40
C THR A 298 -9.74 20.75 -6.41
N TYR A 299 -10.05 20.17 -5.24
CA TYR A 299 -10.80 18.92 -5.14
C TYR A 299 -12.16 18.96 -5.86
N LYS A 300 -12.85 20.11 -5.88
CA LYS A 300 -14.15 20.26 -6.56
C LYS A 300 -14.04 20.14 -8.09
N ASP A 301 -12.85 20.36 -8.63
CA ASP A 301 -12.52 20.32 -10.06
C ASP A 301 -11.84 18.99 -10.43
N LEU A 302 -11.86 17.98 -9.54
CA LEU A 302 -11.30 16.66 -9.81
C LEU A 302 -12.42 15.63 -10.06
N ALA A 303 -12.27 14.86 -11.13
CA ALA A 303 -13.08 13.67 -11.38
C ALA A 303 -12.23 12.42 -11.23
N VAL A 304 -12.70 11.46 -10.42
CA VAL A 304 -12.10 10.12 -10.34
C VAL A 304 -12.71 9.25 -11.43
N VAL A 305 -11.86 8.69 -12.27
CA VAL A 305 -12.18 7.93 -13.49
C VAL A 305 -11.41 6.61 -13.51
N PRO A 306 -11.82 5.62 -14.34
CA PRO A 306 -11.10 4.35 -14.44
C PRO A 306 -9.62 4.53 -14.78
N LEU A 307 -8.78 3.64 -14.26
CA LEU A 307 -7.37 3.60 -14.60
C LEU A 307 -7.19 3.36 -16.11
N PRO A 308 -6.41 4.19 -16.83
CA PRO A 308 -6.07 3.92 -18.22
C PRO A 308 -5.40 2.56 -18.39
N GLN A 309 -5.74 1.88 -19.49
CA GLN A 309 -5.30 0.52 -19.76
C GLN A 309 -4.33 0.46 -20.93
N ALA A 310 -3.29 -0.36 -20.82
CA ALA A 310 -2.46 -0.71 -21.98
C ALA A 310 -3.23 -1.58 -22.99
N ASN A 311 -4.21 -2.36 -22.50
CA ASN A 311 -5.15 -3.12 -23.32
C ASN A 311 -6.58 -2.98 -22.76
N PRO A 312 -7.44 -2.14 -23.37
CA PRO A 312 -8.79 -1.91 -22.87
C PRO A 312 -9.72 -3.14 -22.97
N ASP A 313 -9.40 -4.13 -23.81
CA ASP A 313 -10.20 -5.37 -23.92
C ASP A 313 -9.98 -6.32 -22.73
N LYS A 314 -8.93 -6.10 -21.95
CA LYS A 314 -8.54 -6.90 -20.78
C LYS A 314 -8.13 -5.96 -19.64
N PRO A 315 -9.06 -5.18 -19.08
CA PRO A 315 -8.72 -4.21 -18.06
C PRO A 315 -8.20 -4.92 -16.81
N VAL A 316 -7.13 -4.36 -16.24
CA VAL A 316 -6.54 -4.83 -14.99
C VAL A 316 -6.21 -3.62 -14.13
N SER A 317 -6.74 -3.64 -12.91
CA SER A 317 -6.41 -2.65 -11.88
C SER A 317 -5.44 -3.28 -10.88
N ARG A 318 -4.66 -2.43 -10.20
CA ARG A 318 -3.85 -2.88 -9.06
C ARG A 318 -4.69 -2.75 -7.81
N VAL A 319 -4.72 -3.80 -7.00
CA VAL A 319 -5.30 -3.77 -5.65
C VAL A 319 -4.25 -4.11 -4.61
N TYR A 320 -4.48 -3.61 -3.41
CA TYR A 320 -3.70 -3.95 -2.23
C TYR A 320 -4.58 -3.78 -1.00
N GLY A 321 -4.19 -4.38 0.12
CA GLY A 321 -4.96 -4.27 1.34
C GLY A 321 -4.09 -4.29 2.58
N TYR A 322 -4.63 -3.72 3.66
CA TYR A 322 -4.13 -3.97 5.00
C TYR A 322 -5.02 -5.00 5.67
N PHE A 323 -4.41 -5.97 6.31
CA PHE A 323 -5.08 -7.11 6.92
C PHE A 323 -4.80 -7.13 8.42
N TRP A 324 -5.84 -7.40 9.20
CA TRP A 324 -5.67 -7.86 10.56
C TRP A 324 -5.24 -9.33 10.53
N ALA A 325 -4.06 -9.58 11.08
CA ALA A 325 -3.51 -10.92 11.28
C ALA A 325 -3.26 -11.15 12.76
N VAL A 326 -3.31 -12.42 13.17
CA VAL A 326 -3.02 -12.84 14.54
C VAL A 326 -1.65 -13.51 14.58
N SER A 327 -0.82 -13.13 15.55
CA SER A 327 0.50 -13.72 15.74
C SER A 327 0.41 -15.22 16.04
N LYS A 328 1.25 -16.02 15.37
CA LYS A 328 1.33 -17.47 15.62
C LYS A 328 1.83 -17.80 17.02
N ALA A 329 2.62 -16.91 17.61
CA ALA A 329 3.18 -17.06 18.95
C ALA A 329 2.22 -16.65 20.07
N SER A 330 1.10 -15.97 19.73
CA SER A 330 0.10 -15.59 20.73
C SER A 330 -0.51 -16.84 21.37
N GLU A 331 -0.62 -16.84 22.69
CA GLU A 331 -1.37 -17.86 23.44
C GLU A 331 -2.88 -17.56 23.45
N GLN A 332 -3.29 -16.37 22.99
CA GLN A 332 -4.66 -15.84 23.04
C GLN A 332 -5.32 -15.76 21.67
N GLN A 333 -4.89 -16.59 20.69
CA GLN A 333 -5.35 -16.53 19.29
C GLN A 333 -6.87 -16.56 19.15
N ALA A 334 -7.56 -17.38 19.94
CA ALA A 334 -9.01 -17.47 19.89
C ALA A 334 -9.70 -16.17 20.32
N GLU A 335 -9.21 -15.50 21.37
CA GLU A 335 -9.76 -14.22 21.82
C GLU A 335 -9.35 -13.08 20.86
N ALA A 336 -8.13 -13.15 20.32
CA ALA A 336 -7.66 -12.23 19.31
C ALA A 336 -8.54 -12.24 18.05
N TRP A 337 -8.90 -13.41 17.53
CA TRP A 337 -9.81 -13.54 16.39
C TRP A 337 -11.23 -13.06 16.69
N LYS A 338 -11.74 -13.20 17.93
CA LYS A 338 -13.04 -12.61 18.31
C LYS A 338 -13.01 -11.09 18.27
N PHE A 339 -11.93 -10.46 18.76
CA PHE A 339 -11.78 -9.02 18.66
C PHE A 339 -11.64 -8.56 17.20
N VAL A 340 -10.86 -9.27 16.37
CA VAL A 340 -10.78 -8.97 14.92
C VAL A 340 -12.14 -9.12 14.24
N SER A 341 -12.91 -10.16 14.57
CA SER A 341 -14.29 -10.35 14.10
C SER A 341 -15.19 -9.19 14.49
N TYR A 342 -15.07 -8.68 15.72
CA TYR A 342 -15.76 -7.45 16.13
C TYR A 342 -15.34 -6.25 15.28
N LEU A 343 -14.04 -6.01 15.07
CA LEU A 343 -13.57 -4.90 14.22
C LEU A 343 -14.11 -4.99 12.79
N ALA A 344 -14.07 -6.18 12.18
CA ALA A 344 -14.57 -6.44 10.82
C ALA A 344 -16.11 -6.29 10.72
N SER A 345 -16.85 -6.53 11.81
CA SER A 345 -18.30 -6.30 11.83
C SER A 345 -18.68 -4.81 11.71
N GLN A 346 -17.74 -3.89 11.91
CA GLN A 346 -17.95 -2.45 11.90
C GLN A 346 -17.66 -1.81 10.53
N HIS A 347 -17.70 -2.56 9.43
CA HIS A 347 -17.35 -2.11 8.07
C HIS A 347 -17.96 -0.77 7.68
N ASP A 348 -19.24 -0.50 8.01
CA ASP A 348 -19.87 0.79 7.72
C ASP A 348 -19.23 1.96 8.47
N ARG A 349 -18.76 1.76 9.71
CA ARG A 349 -18.05 2.78 10.50
C ARG A 349 -16.62 2.97 10.00
N TRP A 350 -15.96 1.89 9.59
CA TRP A 350 -14.67 1.98 8.91
C TRP A 350 -14.78 2.82 7.64
N LEU A 351 -15.86 2.63 6.88
CA LEU A 351 -16.11 3.43 5.70
C LEU A 351 -16.48 4.88 6.04
N SER A 352 -17.40 5.12 6.98
CA SER A 352 -17.88 6.48 7.27
C SER A 352 -16.90 7.35 8.05
N ASP A 353 -16.16 6.77 9.00
CA ASP A 353 -15.34 7.52 9.96
C ASP A 353 -13.86 7.58 9.52
N VAL A 354 -13.44 6.66 8.64
CA VAL A 354 -12.04 6.49 8.23
C VAL A 354 -11.86 6.53 6.70
N ASN A 355 -12.92 6.30 5.91
CA ASN A 355 -12.87 6.06 4.45
C ASN A 355 -12.12 4.78 4.06
N PHE A 356 -12.06 3.79 4.97
CA PHE A 356 -11.49 2.48 4.67
C PHE A 356 -12.59 1.52 4.25
N VAL A 357 -12.45 0.97 3.06
CA VAL A 357 -13.36 -0.06 2.57
C VAL A 357 -12.92 -1.41 3.11
N GLN A 358 -13.87 -2.13 3.72
CA GLN A 358 -13.75 -3.58 3.87
C GLN A 358 -14.58 -4.22 2.75
N PRO A 359 -13.98 -5.08 1.92
CA PRO A 359 -14.60 -5.60 0.71
C PRO A 359 -15.58 -6.74 1.05
N VAL A 360 -16.49 -6.52 2.00
CA VAL A 360 -17.59 -7.44 2.29
C VAL A 360 -18.57 -7.43 1.12
N THR A 361 -19.18 -8.57 0.80
CA THR A 361 -20.12 -8.64 -0.33
C THR A 361 -21.28 -7.66 -0.14
N GLY A 362 -21.49 -6.77 -1.12
CA GLY A 362 -22.51 -5.72 -1.06
C GLY A 362 -22.11 -4.46 -0.30
N TRP A 363 -20.83 -4.29 0.06
CA TRP A 363 -20.33 -3.09 0.74
C TRP A 363 -20.72 -1.78 0.01
N GLN A 364 -20.74 -1.81 -1.33
CA GLN A 364 -21.08 -0.67 -2.19
C GLN A 364 -22.56 -0.24 -2.05
N ASP A 365 -23.43 -1.11 -1.55
CA ASP A 365 -24.85 -0.81 -1.36
C ASP A 365 -25.15 -0.12 -0.03
N SER A 366 -24.16 -0.05 0.86
CA SER A 366 -24.28 0.60 2.17
C SER A 366 -24.59 2.09 2.07
N ALA A 367 -25.25 2.63 3.10
CA ALA A 367 -25.52 4.06 3.18
C ALA A 367 -24.26 4.96 3.14
N PRO A 368 -23.13 4.61 3.79
CA PRO A 368 -21.89 5.36 3.62
C PRO A 368 -21.30 5.23 2.21
N ALA A 369 -21.31 4.05 1.59
CA ALA A 369 -20.74 3.87 0.25
C ALA A 369 -21.44 4.71 -0.82
N LYS A 370 -22.76 4.83 -0.76
CA LYS A 370 -23.57 5.65 -1.68
C LYS A 370 -23.24 7.15 -1.65
N LYS A 371 -22.48 7.62 -0.66
CA LYS A 371 -22.02 9.02 -0.56
C LYS A 371 -20.64 9.24 -1.16
N ILE A 372 -19.94 8.17 -1.54
CA ILE A 372 -18.60 8.25 -2.10
C ILE A 372 -18.71 8.60 -3.59
N PRO A 373 -18.15 9.73 -4.03
CA PRO A 373 -18.07 10.04 -5.45
C PRO A 373 -17.30 8.94 -6.19
N SER A 374 -17.76 8.59 -7.40
CA SER A 374 -17.12 7.56 -8.24
C SER A 374 -16.99 6.19 -7.57
N ILE A 375 -17.92 5.83 -6.68
CA ILE A 375 -17.95 4.51 -6.02
C ILE A 375 -17.89 3.35 -7.00
N ASP A 376 -18.55 3.48 -8.16
CA ASP A 376 -18.56 2.45 -9.20
C ASP A 376 -17.16 2.21 -9.80
N VAL A 377 -16.38 3.28 -9.98
CA VAL A 377 -14.98 3.18 -10.46
C VAL A 377 -14.13 2.39 -9.46
N ILE A 378 -14.33 2.64 -8.16
CA ILE A 378 -13.61 1.94 -7.09
C ILE A 378 -14.05 0.47 -7.03
N ALA A 379 -15.35 0.20 -7.11
CA ALA A 379 -15.90 -1.14 -7.10
C ALA A 379 -15.41 -1.98 -8.30
N ASP A 380 -15.38 -1.40 -9.50
CA ASP A 380 -14.83 -2.03 -10.70
C ASP A 380 -13.34 -2.31 -10.56
N ALA A 381 -12.56 -1.37 -10.00
CA ALA A 381 -11.15 -1.57 -9.73
C ALA A 381 -10.89 -2.74 -8.78
N TYR A 382 -11.77 -2.96 -7.80
CA TYR A 382 -11.68 -4.13 -6.90
C TYR A 382 -12.02 -5.44 -7.60
N ALA A 383 -13.09 -5.45 -8.40
CA ALA A 383 -13.52 -6.64 -9.13
C ALA A 383 -12.51 -7.09 -10.20
N GLN A 384 -11.79 -6.14 -10.80
CA GLN A 384 -10.76 -6.35 -11.83
C GLN A 384 -9.34 -6.34 -11.24
N GLY A 385 -9.24 -6.29 -9.92
CA GLY A 385 -8.01 -6.07 -9.19
C GLY A 385 -7.06 -7.25 -9.23
N ARG A 386 -5.77 -6.98 -9.35
CA ARG A 386 -4.70 -7.93 -9.05
C ARG A 386 -3.78 -7.38 -7.98
N TYR A 387 -3.43 -8.23 -7.03
CA TYR A 387 -2.35 -7.94 -6.09
C TYR A 387 -1.01 -7.90 -6.81
N ASP A 388 -0.07 -7.21 -6.17
CA ASP A 388 1.32 -7.28 -6.54
C ASP A 388 1.87 -8.70 -6.36
N GLN A 389 2.79 -9.06 -7.25
CA GLN A 389 3.72 -10.15 -7.04
C GLN A 389 4.54 -9.86 -5.78
N VAL A 390 4.86 -10.92 -5.06
CA VAL A 390 5.81 -10.89 -3.95
C VAL A 390 6.66 -12.14 -4.03
N GLY A 391 7.88 -12.03 -3.55
CA GLY A 391 8.82 -13.14 -3.47
C GLY A 391 9.81 -12.94 -2.33
N PRO A 392 10.72 -13.90 -2.12
CA PRO A 392 11.85 -13.72 -1.21
C PRO A 392 12.65 -12.46 -1.59
N HIS A 393 13.23 -11.79 -0.60
CA HIS A 393 14.08 -10.62 -0.82
C HIS A 393 13.37 -9.50 -1.61
N TRP A 394 12.07 -9.31 -1.36
CA TRP A 394 11.25 -8.44 -2.21
C TRP A 394 11.71 -6.99 -2.19
N ASN A 395 12.21 -6.48 -1.06
CA ASN A 395 12.74 -5.13 -0.99
C ASN A 395 13.99 -4.98 -1.88
N GLU A 396 14.90 -5.96 -1.88
CA GLU A 396 16.06 -5.95 -2.79
C GLU A 396 15.62 -6.03 -4.26
N VAL A 397 14.60 -6.84 -4.58
CA VAL A 397 14.01 -6.91 -5.93
C VAL A 397 13.42 -5.57 -6.36
N LEU A 398 12.69 -4.89 -5.47
CA LEU A 398 12.13 -3.56 -5.73
C LEU A 398 13.23 -2.51 -5.96
N ASP A 399 14.34 -2.59 -5.22
CA ASP A 399 15.49 -1.70 -5.44
C ASP A 399 16.16 -1.93 -6.81
N ILE A 400 16.24 -3.19 -7.26
CA ILE A 400 16.71 -3.54 -8.62
C ILE A 400 15.76 -2.98 -9.68
N VAL A 401 14.44 -3.12 -9.48
CA VAL A 401 13.43 -2.56 -10.40
C VAL A 401 13.51 -1.04 -10.45
N ARG A 402 13.63 -0.37 -9.30
CA ARG A 402 13.84 1.08 -9.25
C ARG A 402 15.04 1.49 -10.09
N LYS A 403 16.20 0.85 -9.87
CA LYS A 403 17.42 1.14 -10.62
C LYS A 403 17.22 0.94 -12.12
N ALA A 404 16.54 -0.13 -12.52
CA ALA A 404 16.24 -0.42 -13.92
C ALA A 404 15.40 0.70 -14.55
N VAL A 405 14.31 1.09 -13.89
CA VAL A 405 13.46 2.22 -14.33
C VAL A 405 14.29 3.50 -14.42
N ASP A 406 15.14 3.79 -13.43
CA ASP A 406 15.97 4.99 -13.46
C ASP A 406 16.94 5.01 -14.65
N GLU A 407 17.58 3.88 -14.95
CA GLU A 407 18.50 3.76 -16.09
C GLU A 407 17.77 3.90 -17.44
N ALA A 408 16.57 3.34 -17.57
CA ALA A 408 15.78 3.45 -18.80
C ALA A 408 15.20 4.86 -18.97
N VAL A 409 14.50 5.36 -17.94
CA VAL A 409 13.77 6.64 -17.99
C VAL A 409 14.74 7.80 -17.98
N PHE A 410 15.71 7.87 -17.08
CA PHE A 410 16.50 9.08 -16.89
C PHE A 410 17.90 9.00 -17.52
N ASP A 411 18.52 7.81 -17.60
CA ASP A 411 19.83 7.65 -18.29
C ASP A 411 19.67 7.36 -19.79
N GLY A 412 18.48 6.91 -20.23
CA GLY A 412 18.21 6.62 -21.64
C GLY A 412 18.89 5.35 -22.13
N LYS A 413 19.23 4.45 -21.21
CA LYS A 413 19.79 3.15 -21.53
C LYS A 413 18.73 2.29 -22.24
N PRO A 414 19.09 1.50 -23.27
CA PRO A 414 18.13 0.68 -23.99
C PRO A 414 17.38 -0.28 -23.07
N VAL A 415 16.05 -0.34 -23.22
CA VAL A 415 15.15 -1.13 -22.38
C VAL A 415 15.54 -2.61 -22.32
N ASP A 416 15.89 -3.22 -23.45
CA ASP A 416 16.30 -4.64 -23.49
C ASP A 416 17.57 -4.90 -22.65
N THR A 417 18.54 -3.98 -22.71
CA THR A 417 19.76 -4.06 -21.92
C THR A 417 19.47 -3.93 -20.43
N VAL A 418 18.66 -2.94 -20.06
CA VAL A 418 18.23 -2.69 -18.68
C VAL A 418 17.51 -3.91 -18.10
N LEU A 419 16.53 -4.46 -18.82
CA LEU A 419 15.76 -5.61 -18.35
C LEU A 419 16.63 -6.87 -18.22
N SER A 420 17.54 -7.12 -19.16
CA SER A 420 18.46 -8.25 -19.07
C SER A 420 19.39 -8.17 -17.85
N GLU A 421 19.94 -6.98 -17.56
CA GLU A 421 20.77 -6.77 -16.37
C GLU A 421 19.98 -6.88 -15.07
N ALA A 422 18.77 -6.33 -15.03
CA ALA A 422 17.87 -6.41 -13.90
C ALA A 422 17.45 -7.86 -13.62
N ASP A 423 17.10 -8.63 -14.66
CA ASP A 423 16.75 -10.05 -14.56
C ASP A 423 17.90 -10.87 -13.95
N ALA A 424 19.13 -10.65 -14.42
CA ALA A 424 20.32 -11.29 -13.85
C ALA A 424 20.59 -10.85 -12.41
N ALA A 425 20.29 -9.61 -12.03
CA ALA A 425 20.42 -9.12 -10.67
C ALA A 425 19.38 -9.72 -9.74
N VAL A 426 18.12 -9.82 -10.17
CA VAL A 426 17.05 -10.50 -9.42
C VAL A 426 17.40 -11.97 -9.24
N GLN A 427 17.88 -12.67 -10.28
CA GLN A 427 18.33 -14.06 -10.16
C GLN A 427 19.37 -14.23 -9.03
N ARG A 428 20.35 -13.32 -8.93
CA ARG A 428 21.36 -13.34 -7.86
C ARG A 428 20.78 -13.05 -6.48
N SER A 429 19.73 -12.23 -6.39
CA SER A 429 19.07 -11.92 -5.13
C SER A 429 18.18 -13.05 -4.61
N LEU A 430 17.68 -13.90 -5.51
CA LEU A 430 16.82 -15.05 -5.18
C LEU A 430 17.61 -16.34 -4.91
N SER A 431 18.92 -16.35 -5.25
CA SER A 431 19.83 -17.49 -5.05
C SER A 431 20.52 -17.38 -3.69
#